data_AF-A0A8E0IDI4-F1
#
_entry.id   AF-A0A8E0IDI4-F1
#
_cell.length_a   1.000
_cell.length_b   1.000
_cell.length_c   1.000
_cell.angle_alpha   90.00
_cell.angle_beta   90.00
_cell.angle_gamma   90.00
#
_symmetry.space_group_name_H-M   'P 1'
#
loop_
_entity.id
_entity.type
_entity.pdbx_description
1 polymer ?
#
loop_
_entity_poly.entity_id
_entity_poly.type
_entity_poly.pdbx_seq_one_letter_code
_entity_poly.pdbx_strand_id
1 'polypeptide(L)' 'KTGLIAQAHLRYRFANRDAVIVGDSYLADMQCAINAGILGIHVATGRGDAGYQEVAGSFVECASLADAATWILAQQGNGK' A
#
# COMPACT_ATOMS: atom_id res chain seq x y z
N LYS A 1 -10.55 -8.78 1.19
CA LYS A 1 -11.43 -8.96 0.00
C LYS A 1 -10.78 -8.21 -1.17
N THR A 2 -10.57 -8.83 -2.33
CA THR A 2 -9.86 -8.22 -3.48
C THR A 2 -10.78 -7.58 -4.53
N GLY A 3 -12.09 -7.49 -4.27
CA GLY A 3 -13.07 -6.99 -5.24
C GLY A 3 -12.80 -5.55 -5.72
N LEU A 4 -12.32 -4.67 -4.84
CA LEU A 4 -11.93 -3.31 -5.20
C LEU A 4 -10.73 -3.30 -6.16
N ILE A 5 -9.76 -4.19 -5.96
CA ILE A 5 -8.58 -4.31 -6.84
C ILE A 5 -8.98 -4.84 -8.22
N ALA A 6 -9.87 -5.82 -8.27
CA ALA A 6 -10.43 -6.31 -9.54
C ALA A 6 -11.11 -5.19 -10.34
N GLN A 7 -11.91 -4.34 -9.67
CA GLN A 7 -12.52 -3.17 -10.31
C GLN A 7 -11.48 -2.13 -10.76
N ALA A 8 -10.44 -1.90 -9.96
CA ALA A 8 -9.35 -1.01 -10.31
C ALA A 8 -8.60 -1.50 -11.56
N HIS A 9 -8.32 -2.81 -11.69
CA HIS A 9 -7.74 -3.38 -12.90
C HIS A 9 -8.57 -3.14 -14.14
N LEU A 10 -9.88 -3.38 -14.05
CA LEU A 10 -10.81 -3.18 -15.17
C LEU A 10 -10.81 -1.72 -15.67
N ARG A 11 -10.67 -0.77 -14.75
CA ARG A 11 -10.71 0.67 -15.08
C ARG A 11 -9.37 1.23 -15.54
N TYR A 12 -8.28 0.88 -14.87
CA TYR A 12 -6.99 1.56 -15.02
C TYR A 12 -5.91 0.72 -15.73
N ARG A 13 -6.17 -0.57 -15.99
CA ARG A 13 -5.26 -1.47 -16.75
C ARG A 13 -3.79 -1.39 -16.31
N PHE A 14 -3.53 -1.59 -15.01
CA PHE A 14 -2.18 -1.67 -14.46
C PHE A 14 -1.77 -3.12 -14.14
N ALA A 15 -0.47 -3.36 -14.03
CA ALA A 15 0.09 -4.60 -13.49
C ALA A 15 0.41 -4.45 -12.00
N ASN A 16 0.22 -5.51 -11.21
CA ASN A 16 0.38 -5.45 -9.75
C ASN A 16 1.77 -5.01 -9.29
N ARG A 17 2.82 -5.40 -10.04
CA ARG A 17 4.21 -4.99 -9.77
C ARG A 17 4.46 -3.50 -9.98
N ASP A 18 3.62 -2.83 -10.75
CA ASP A 18 3.75 -1.40 -11.09
C ASP A 18 2.75 -0.55 -10.28
N ALA A 19 2.13 -1.14 -9.25
CA ALA A 19 1.14 -0.51 -8.40
C ALA A 19 1.53 -0.61 -6.93
N VAL A 20 1.00 0.31 -6.14
CA VAL A 20 1.10 0.32 -4.69
C VAL A 20 -0.27 0.56 -4.07
N ILE A 21 -0.54 -0.03 -2.90
CA ILE A 21 -1.70 0.30 -2.06
C ILE A 21 -1.21 1.14 -0.90
N VAL A 22 -1.74 2.35 -0.76
CA VAL A 22 -1.46 3.25 0.37
C VAL A 22 -2.66 3.23 1.31
N GLY A 23 -2.43 2.99 2.61
CA GLY A 23 -3.50 2.95 3.60
C GLY A 23 -2.97 3.03 5.04
N ASP A 24 -3.86 3.27 5.99
CA ASP A 24 -3.56 3.40 7.42
C ASP A 24 -3.96 2.17 8.23
N SER A 25 -4.60 1.17 7.61
CA SER A 25 -5.03 -0.05 8.29
C SER A 25 -4.20 -1.27 7.87
N TYR A 26 -3.51 -1.90 8.82
CA TYR A 26 -2.88 -3.20 8.57
C TYR A 26 -3.90 -4.27 8.15
N LEU A 27 -4.98 -4.42 8.92
CA LEU A 27 -5.98 -5.48 8.69
C LEU A 27 -6.75 -5.30 7.38
N ALA A 28 -7.08 -4.06 7.00
CA ALA A 28 -7.84 -3.82 5.79
C ALA A 28 -6.94 -3.63 4.58
N ASP A 29 -6.00 -2.69 4.64
CA ASP A 29 -5.23 -2.23 3.48
C ASP A 29 -4.02 -3.11 3.23
N MET A 30 -3.19 -3.35 4.26
CA MET A 30 -1.98 -4.15 4.10
C MET A 30 -2.30 -5.62 3.81
N GLN A 31 -3.34 -6.16 4.44
CA GLN A 31 -3.86 -7.48 4.08
C GLN A 31 -4.44 -7.52 2.66
N CYS A 32 -5.07 -6.44 2.19
CA CYS A 32 -5.52 -6.35 0.79
C CYS A 32 -4.34 -6.36 -0.18
N ALA A 33 -3.28 -5.61 0.13
CA ALA A 33 -2.04 -5.55 -0.63
C ALA A 33 -1.40 -6.93 -0.77
N ILE A 34 -1.26 -7.67 0.34
CA ILE A 34 -0.78 -9.06 0.33
C ILE A 34 -1.66 -9.94 -0.54
N ASN A 35 -2.98 -9.92 -0.31
CA ASN A 35 -3.91 -10.78 -1.03
C ASN A 35 -3.93 -10.49 -2.54
N ALA A 36 -3.62 -9.26 -2.93
CA ALA A 36 -3.52 -8.84 -4.32
C ALA A 36 -2.12 -9.05 -4.92
N GLY A 37 -1.09 -9.34 -4.11
CA GLY A 37 0.30 -9.36 -4.56
C GLY A 37 0.78 -7.97 -5.04
N ILE A 38 0.30 -6.90 -4.39
CA ILE A 38 0.66 -5.51 -4.65
C ILE A 38 1.44 -4.99 -3.44
N LEU A 39 2.45 -4.14 -3.66
CA LEU A 39 3.21 -3.56 -2.56
C LEU A 39 2.32 -2.66 -1.69
N GLY A 40 2.32 -2.88 -0.38
CA GLY A 40 1.65 -2.03 0.60
C GLY A 40 2.56 -0.92 1.13
N ILE A 41 2.04 0.30 1.22
CA ILE A 41 2.64 1.43 1.94
C ILE A 41 1.71 1.77 3.10
N HIS A 42 2.14 1.49 4.31
CA HIS A 42 1.41 1.81 5.52
C HIS A 42 1.73 3.24 5.96
N VAL A 43 0.70 4.05 6.16
CA VAL A 43 0.81 5.44 6.63
C VAL A 43 0.16 5.57 8.00
N ALA A 44 0.98 5.66 9.04
CA ALA A 44 0.50 5.76 10.42
C ALA A 44 -0.03 7.17 10.72
N THR A 45 -1.26 7.50 10.30
CA THR A 45 -1.87 8.84 10.49
C THR A 45 -2.38 9.12 11.91
N GLY A 46 -1.89 8.41 12.93
CA GLY A 46 -2.08 8.81 14.33
C GLY A 46 -3.29 8.24 15.05
N ARG A 47 -3.86 7.11 14.62
CA ARG A 47 -4.84 6.37 15.44
C ARG A 47 -4.23 5.65 16.66
N GLY A 48 -2.91 5.71 16.85
CA GLY A 48 -2.20 4.97 17.91
C GLY A 48 -2.29 3.45 17.72
N ASP A 49 -1.79 2.67 18.69
CA ASP A 49 -1.82 1.19 18.69
C ASP A 49 -3.24 0.59 18.76
N ALA A 50 -4.29 1.41 18.76
CA ALA A 50 -5.68 0.97 18.82
C ALA A 50 -6.07 0.24 17.53
N GLY A 51 -5.94 -1.08 17.54
CA GLY A 51 -6.24 -1.95 16.40
C GLY A 51 -5.02 -2.39 15.61
N TYR A 52 -3.81 -2.21 16.13
CA TYR A 52 -2.61 -2.83 15.56
C TYR A 52 -2.75 -4.35 15.64
N GLN A 53 -2.96 -4.98 14.49
CA GLN A 53 -2.74 -6.39 14.29
C GLN A 53 -1.56 -6.53 13.35
N GLU A 54 -0.53 -7.23 13.81
CA GLU A 54 0.61 -7.57 12.99
C GLU A 54 0.13 -8.42 11.81
N VAL A 55 0.27 -7.88 10.60
CA VAL A 55 0.05 -8.63 9.38
C VAL A 55 1.43 -9.00 8.86
N ALA A 56 1.68 -10.31 8.73
CA ALA A 56 2.96 -10.79 8.21
C ALA A 56 3.13 -10.37 6.74
N GLY A 57 4.15 -9.56 6.46
CA GLY A 57 4.46 -9.09 5.11
C GLY A 57 5.55 -8.02 5.12
N SER A 58 6.06 -7.69 3.93
CA SER A 58 6.99 -6.58 3.73
C SER A 58 6.20 -5.36 3.22
N PHE A 59 6.14 -4.31 4.03
CA PHE A 59 5.50 -3.04 3.69
C PHE A 59 6.50 -1.90 3.79
N VAL A 60 6.19 -0.78 3.13
CA VAL A 60 6.87 0.48 3.36
C VAL A 60 6.13 1.23 4.45
N GLU A 61 6.80 1.51 5.56
CA GLU A 61 6.26 2.30 6.66
C GLU A 61 6.53 3.79 6.41
N CYS A 62 5.51 4.62 6.49
CA CYS A 62 5.59 6.06 6.29
C CYS A 62 4.87 6.80 7.41
N ALA A 63 5.45 7.89 7.90
CA ALA A 63 4.84 8.70 8.96
C ALA A 63 3.70 9.58 8.42
N SER A 64 3.71 9.90 7.12
CA SER A 64 2.71 10.72 6.47
C SER A 64 2.48 10.34 5.02
N LEU A 65 1.36 10.82 4.46
CA LEU A 65 1.09 10.66 3.03
C LEU A 65 2.12 11.39 2.16
N ALA A 66 2.71 12.48 2.67
CA ALA A 66 3.77 13.20 1.99
C ALA A 66 5.05 12.35 1.90
N ASP A 67 5.39 11.62 2.95
CA ASP A 67 6.52 10.68 2.94
C ASP A 67 6.28 9.52 1.98
N ALA A 68 5.06 8.97 1.97
CA ALA A 68 4.67 7.93 1.01
C ALA A 68 4.80 8.42 -0.44
N ALA A 69 4.32 9.62 -0.76
CA ALA A 69 4.46 10.20 -2.10
C ALA A 69 5.93 10.42 -2.47
N THR A 70 6.74 10.92 -1.54
CA THR A 70 8.18 11.11 -1.73
C THR A 70 8.87 9.78 -2.04
N TRP A 71 8.53 8.72 -1.32
CA TRP A 71 9.04 7.38 -1.56
C TRP A 71 8.66 6.86 -2.94
N ILE A 72 7.41 7.00 -3.37
CA ILE A 72 6.92 6.58 -4.70
C ILE A 72 7.72 7.28 -5.81
N LEU A 73 7.91 8.60 -5.70
CA LEU A 73 8.65 9.38 -6.69
C LEU A 73 10.13 8.95 -6.76
N ALA A 74 10.74 8.61 -5.62
CA ALA A 74 12.12 8.13 -5.57
C ALA A 74 12.31 6.79 -6.31
N GLN A 75 11.31 5.90 -6.30
CA GLN A 75 11.38 4.63 -7.04
C GLN A 75 11.39 4.84 -8.56
N GLN A 76 10.70 5.87 -9.05
CA GLN A 76 10.65 6.17 -10.49
C GLN A 76 11.96 6.78 -11.01
N GLY A 77 12.77 7.37 -10.13
CA GLY A 77 14.08 7.94 -10.47
C GLY A 77 15.22 6.91 -10.57
N ASN A 78 15.06 5.71 -10.01
CA ASN A 78 16.08 4.65 -9.98
C ASN A 78 16.08 3.74 -11.23
N GLY A 79 15.24 4.03 -12.22
CA GLY A 79 15.19 3.32 -13.50
C GLY A 79 16.05 3.94 -14.60
N LYS A 80 17.20 4.56 -14.26
CA LYS A 80 18.21 4.98 -15.24
C LYS A 80 19.25 3.89 -15.46
#